data_AF-A0A348SIX6-F1
#
_entry.id   AF-A0A348SIX6-F1
#
_cell.length_a   1.000
_cell.length_b   1.000
_cell.length_c   1.000
_cell.angle_alpha   90.00
_cell.angle_beta   90.00
_cell.angle_gamma   90.00
#
_symmetry.space_group_name_H-M   'P 1'
#
loop_
_entity.id
_entity.type
_entity.pdbx_description
1 polymer ?
#
loop_
_entity_poly.entity_id
_entity_poly.type
_entity_poly.pdbx_seq_one_letter_code
_entity_poly.pdbx_strand_id
1 'polypeptide(L)'
;MSDKKSKPASVPVMNRKTGAQEMLQPAKRQEAPAEGPVQVSVETVAESGDAVREQVPGATGKSKDQEQQKIESLGDFLAHFYAGRTKSLNDATLRKVMKNARIEEVRRYELLALAQEKDQTLEKSLNLMLLAADLNGYRGVEEQLRFFAAEVGRRVNGQGKYSLESWLPRTVDDGLSLEAMANEVREAMQTVAASEAPAADKKKAQKRLECGFYLACQWRLYQGAAPRELVGVLRRSLLAPSLLQRERSDGLVRLLATQPFADVPGLTWLLDDQARLVQQADARADQLEREMRQLAAAKGQAEERLKACEAELAGQAALLHELQAQLDAVQEQSRIQEVHSNDDLSRLRGQVLRVLTSELLILQDVLIALDRDPPKVAVAREYLGSVVEKLNKEISRIKDR
;
A
#
# COMPACT_ATOMS: atom_id res chain seq x y z
N MET A 1 -36.38 -11.30 -39.53
CA MET A 1 -36.59 -9.84 -39.72
C MET A 1 -36.48 -9.19 -38.35
N SER A 2 -35.60 -8.25 -38.02
CA SER A 2 -34.46 -7.63 -38.70
C SER A 2 -33.55 -7.05 -37.60
N ASP A 3 -32.26 -7.02 -37.89
CA ASP A 3 -31.18 -6.43 -37.11
C ASP A 3 -31.42 -4.98 -36.68
N LYS A 4 -30.85 -4.60 -35.53
CA LYS A 4 -30.14 -3.31 -35.39
C LYS A 4 -29.05 -3.36 -34.29
N LYS A 5 -27.85 -3.62 -34.79
CA LYS A 5 -26.49 -3.33 -34.28
C LYS A 5 -26.40 -2.23 -33.20
N SER A 6 -25.75 -2.53 -32.07
CA SER A 6 -25.04 -1.52 -31.27
C SER A 6 -23.53 -1.76 -31.38
N LYS A 7 -22.80 -0.71 -31.75
CA LYS A 7 -21.32 -0.67 -31.83
C LYS A 7 -20.78 0.07 -30.59
N PRO A 8 -19.51 -0.18 -30.20
CA PRO A 8 -18.96 0.24 -28.92
C PRO A 8 -18.66 1.75 -28.86
N ALA A 9 -18.80 2.32 -27.67
CA ALA A 9 -18.51 3.71 -27.36
C ALA A 9 -17.00 4.00 -27.46
N SER A 10 -16.65 4.99 -28.27
CA SER A 10 -15.31 5.57 -28.40
C SER A 10 -15.10 6.70 -27.39
N VAL A 11 -13.98 6.67 -26.66
CA VAL A 11 -13.59 7.69 -25.67
C VAL A 11 -12.96 8.90 -26.39
N PRO A 12 -13.38 10.14 -26.11
CA PRO A 12 -12.77 11.33 -26.71
C PRO A 12 -11.44 11.68 -26.03
N VAL A 13 -10.40 11.93 -26.82
CA VAL A 13 -9.10 12.45 -26.36
C VAL A 13 -8.91 13.87 -26.88
N MET A 14 -8.73 14.83 -25.98
CA MET A 14 -8.47 16.25 -26.28
C MET A 14 -7.03 16.45 -26.74
N ASN A 15 -6.83 17.09 -27.91
CA ASN A 15 -5.50 17.52 -28.35
C ASN A 15 -5.18 18.92 -27.78
N ARG A 16 -4.10 19.02 -27.01
CA ARG A 16 -3.79 20.16 -26.11
C ARG A 16 -3.33 21.46 -26.78
N LYS A 17 -3.30 21.55 -28.11
CA LYS A 17 -2.70 22.73 -28.80
C LYS A 17 -3.66 23.61 -29.60
N THR A 18 -4.92 23.23 -29.84
CA THR A 18 -5.81 24.06 -30.68
C THR A 18 -7.29 24.11 -30.28
N GLY A 19 -7.74 23.35 -29.27
CA GLY A 19 -9.05 23.57 -28.62
C GLY A 19 -10.31 23.38 -29.49
N ALA A 20 -10.20 22.79 -30.69
CA ALA A 20 -11.35 22.45 -31.54
C ALA A 20 -11.61 20.93 -31.58
N GLN A 21 -12.89 20.55 -31.56
CA GLN A 21 -13.37 19.17 -31.70
C GLN A 21 -13.34 18.76 -33.18
N GLU A 22 -12.34 17.98 -33.59
CA GLU A 22 -12.33 17.34 -34.91
C GLU A 22 -12.61 15.83 -34.79
N MET A 23 -13.60 15.37 -35.55
CA MET A 23 -13.92 13.95 -35.71
C MET A 23 -12.99 13.33 -36.76
N LEU A 24 -12.02 12.53 -36.33
CA LEU A 24 -11.24 11.69 -37.25
C LEU A 24 -11.92 10.32 -37.42
N GLN A 25 -12.29 10.02 -38.67
CA GLN A 25 -12.82 8.74 -39.11
C GLN A 25 -11.77 7.63 -38.91
N PRO A 26 -12.18 6.39 -38.55
CA PRO A 26 -11.25 5.27 -38.45
C PRO A 26 -10.78 4.82 -39.84
N ALA A 27 -9.45 4.71 -39.99
CA ALA A 27 -8.80 4.17 -41.17
C ALA A 27 -9.29 2.76 -41.49
N LYS A 28 -9.57 2.54 -42.78
CA LYS A 28 -10.01 1.28 -43.37
C LYS A 28 -8.98 0.17 -43.17
N ARG A 29 -9.50 -0.99 -42.76
CA ARG A 29 -8.90 -2.31 -42.90
C ARG A 29 -8.68 -2.58 -44.41
N GLN A 30 -7.43 -2.79 -44.84
CA GLN A 30 -7.13 -3.39 -46.13
C GLN A 30 -6.84 -4.88 -45.93
N GLU A 31 -7.49 -5.68 -46.75
CA GLU A 31 -7.33 -7.12 -46.87
C GLU A 31 -5.99 -7.48 -47.55
N ALA A 32 -5.57 -8.73 -47.32
CA ALA A 32 -4.37 -9.35 -47.87
C ALA A 32 -4.33 -9.39 -49.41
N PRO A 33 -3.22 -9.86 -49.98
CA PRO A 33 -3.34 -11.15 -50.66
C PRO A 33 -2.27 -12.17 -50.27
N ALA A 34 -2.66 -13.43 -50.47
CA ALA A 34 -1.89 -14.64 -50.26
C ALA A 34 -0.84 -14.87 -51.37
N GLU A 35 0.27 -15.51 -51.01
CA GLU A 35 0.99 -16.43 -51.89
C GLU A 35 1.75 -17.47 -51.03
N GLY A 36 1.85 -18.69 -51.56
CA GLY A 36 2.06 -19.95 -50.84
C GLY A 36 3.51 -20.33 -50.47
N PRO A 37 3.76 -21.64 -50.20
CA PRO A 37 4.71 -22.12 -49.20
C PRO A 37 6.10 -22.44 -49.76
N VAL A 38 7.14 -22.36 -48.91
CA VAL A 38 8.44 -22.98 -49.17
C VAL A 38 8.89 -23.81 -47.97
N GLN A 39 9.26 -25.03 -48.28
CA GLN A 39 9.75 -26.14 -47.46
C GLN A 39 11.24 -25.99 -47.07
N VAL A 40 11.58 -26.56 -45.90
CA VAL A 40 12.83 -27.29 -45.55
C VAL A 40 14.12 -26.46 -45.56
N SER A 41 14.88 -26.41 -44.45
CA SER A 41 16.03 -27.31 -44.26
C SER A 41 16.51 -27.38 -42.81
N VAL A 42 16.83 -28.61 -42.40
CA VAL A 42 17.52 -29.02 -41.19
C VAL A 42 19.02 -28.92 -41.45
N GLU A 43 19.77 -28.25 -40.57
CA GLU A 43 21.23 -28.40 -40.48
C GLU A 43 21.62 -28.82 -39.06
N THR A 44 21.92 -30.12 -38.95
CA THR A 44 22.79 -30.74 -37.96
C THR A 44 24.21 -30.21 -38.09
N VAL A 45 24.77 -29.64 -37.01
CA VAL A 45 26.22 -29.47 -36.86
C VAL A 45 26.68 -30.42 -35.76
N ALA A 46 27.36 -31.48 -36.20
CA ALA A 46 28.24 -32.29 -35.38
C ALA A 46 29.64 -31.67 -35.45
N GLU A 47 30.23 -31.33 -34.31
CA GLU A 47 31.68 -31.17 -34.21
C GLU A 47 32.20 -31.94 -33.00
N SER A 48 32.78 -33.08 -33.33
CA SER A 48 33.81 -33.80 -32.60
C SER A 48 35.10 -32.98 -32.57
N GLY A 49 35.62 -32.71 -31.37
CA GLY A 49 36.95 -32.13 -31.15
C GLY A 49 37.72 -32.98 -30.16
N ASP A 50 38.58 -33.84 -30.70
CA ASP A 50 39.43 -34.79 -30.01
C ASP A 50 40.50 -34.10 -29.17
N ALA A 51 40.83 -34.73 -28.03
CA ALA A 51 41.77 -34.26 -27.04
C ALA A 51 43.15 -34.90 -27.27
N VAL A 52 44.19 -34.08 -27.40
CA VAL A 52 45.60 -34.49 -27.23
C VAL A 52 46.29 -33.38 -26.41
N ARG A 53 46.40 -33.54 -25.09
CA ARG A 53 47.46 -34.21 -24.31
C ARG A 53 48.71 -33.33 -24.17
N GLU A 54 48.86 -32.74 -22.98
CA GLU A 54 50.19 -32.52 -22.41
C GLU A 54 50.14 -32.77 -20.90
N GLN A 55 50.93 -33.77 -20.47
CA GLN A 55 51.13 -34.17 -19.08
C GLN A 55 52.25 -33.31 -18.48
N VAL A 56 52.05 -32.82 -17.25
CA VAL A 56 53.13 -32.67 -16.27
C VAL A 56 52.64 -33.21 -14.91
N PRO A 57 53.41 -34.06 -14.23
CA PRO A 57 52.95 -34.87 -13.09
C PRO A 57 53.25 -34.20 -11.74
N GLY A 58 52.41 -34.46 -10.74
CA GLY A 58 52.67 -34.09 -9.35
C GLY A 58 51.68 -34.73 -8.41
N ALA A 59 52.15 -35.72 -7.65
CA ALA A 59 51.44 -36.42 -6.57
C ALA A 59 50.85 -35.42 -5.55
N THR A 60 49.65 -35.64 -5.00
CA THR A 60 49.40 -36.60 -3.91
C THR A 60 47.95 -37.08 -3.90
N GLY A 61 47.78 -38.39 -3.76
CA GLY A 61 46.48 -39.04 -3.60
C GLY A 61 45.95 -39.06 -2.17
N LYS A 62 44.73 -39.62 -2.07
CA LYS A 62 43.92 -39.98 -0.88
C LYS A 62 43.12 -38.78 -0.35
N SER A 63 41.79 -38.75 -0.37
CA SER A 63 40.79 -39.83 -0.38
C SER A 63 39.42 -39.23 -0.73
N LYS A 64 38.87 -39.54 -1.90
CA LYS A 64 37.50 -39.15 -2.31
C LYS A 64 36.62 -40.35 -2.64
N ASP A 65 37.01 -41.54 -2.17
CA ASP A 65 36.40 -42.85 -2.45
C ASP A 65 35.99 -43.59 -1.16
N GLN A 66 35.41 -42.90 -0.18
CA GLN A 66 34.69 -43.55 0.90
C GLN A 66 33.29 -42.95 1.02
N GLU A 67 32.29 -43.83 0.93
CA GLU A 67 30.83 -43.62 1.05
C GLU A 67 29.99 -43.38 -0.22
N GLN A 68 30.36 -43.93 -1.38
CA GLN A 68 29.32 -44.46 -2.28
C GLN A 68 29.05 -45.92 -1.91
N GLN A 69 28.29 -46.13 -0.84
CA GLN A 69 27.68 -47.44 -0.59
C GLN A 69 26.82 -47.77 -1.82
N LYS A 70 27.05 -48.94 -2.42
CA LYS A 70 26.39 -49.37 -3.65
C LYS A 70 24.88 -49.44 -3.40
N ILE A 71 24.10 -48.63 -4.10
CA ILE A 71 22.64 -48.73 -4.11
C ILE A 71 22.27 -50.03 -4.83
N GLU A 72 21.87 -51.05 -4.07
CA GLU A 72 21.50 -52.38 -4.58
C GLU A 72 19.99 -52.67 -4.47
N SER A 73 19.27 -51.92 -3.64
CA SER A 73 17.81 -52.03 -3.47
C SER A 73 17.12 -50.65 -3.47
N LEU A 74 15.79 -50.65 -3.67
CA LEU A 74 14.97 -49.43 -3.59
C LEU A 74 14.98 -48.82 -2.18
N GLY A 75 15.08 -49.67 -1.14
CA GLY A 75 15.17 -49.22 0.25
C GLY A 75 16.47 -48.45 0.53
N ASP A 76 17.60 -48.89 -0.02
CA ASP A 76 18.89 -48.22 0.15
C ASP A 76 18.89 -46.85 -0.56
N PHE A 77 18.25 -46.77 -1.73
CA PHE A 77 18.06 -45.50 -2.42
C PHE A 77 17.25 -44.50 -1.56
N LEU A 78 16.14 -44.93 -0.96
CA LEU A 78 15.33 -44.07 -0.09
C LEU A 78 16.12 -43.61 1.14
N ALA A 79 16.87 -44.51 1.78
CA ALA A 79 17.73 -44.15 2.91
C ALA A 79 18.75 -43.07 2.53
N HIS A 80 19.43 -43.24 1.39
CA HIS A 80 20.41 -42.27 0.88
C HIS A 80 19.76 -40.95 0.41
N PHE A 81 18.56 -41.00 -0.15
CA PHE A 81 17.81 -39.83 -0.60
C PHE A 81 17.38 -38.96 0.58
N TYR A 82 16.76 -39.54 1.61
CA TYR A 82 16.36 -38.79 2.81
C TYR A 82 17.56 -38.35 3.66
N ALA A 83 18.68 -39.09 3.63
CA ALA A 83 19.96 -38.66 4.19
C ALA A 83 20.67 -37.55 3.38
N GLY A 84 20.20 -37.21 2.19
CA GLY A 84 20.76 -36.16 1.34
C GLY A 84 22.03 -36.56 0.57
N ARG A 85 22.38 -37.85 0.54
CA ARG A 85 23.56 -38.39 -0.15
C ARG A 85 23.33 -38.54 -1.67
N THR A 86 22.09 -38.72 -2.11
CA THR A 86 21.74 -38.86 -3.53
C THR A 86 20.48 -38.07 -3.89
N LYS A 87 20.50 -37.38 -5.03
CA LYS A 87 19.38 -36.55 -5.52
C LYS A 87 18.68 -37.10 -6.77
N SER A 88 19.34 -37.97 -7.54
CA SER A 88 18.81 -38.54 -8.79
C SER A 88 19.07 -40.04 -8.87
N LEU A 89 18.26 -40.74 -9.68
CA LEU A 89 18.48 -42.12 -10.09
C LEU A 89 19.15 -42.12 -11.47
N ASN A 90 20.38 -42.61 -11.56
CA ASN A 90 21.06 -42.83 -12.84
C ASN A 90 20.57 -44.16 -13.47
N ASP A 91 20.55 -44.28 -14.80
CA ASP A 91 20.05 -45.47 -15.51
C ASP A 91 20.71 -46.79 -15.08
N ALA A 92 21.98 -46.75 -14.69
CA ALA A 92 22.72 -47.91 -14.21
C ALA A 92 22.27 -48.35 -12.80
N THR A 93 21.90 -47.40 -11.93
CA THR A 93 21.33 -47.68 -10.61
C THR A 93 19.87 -48.11 -10.72
N LEU A 94 19.11 -47.50 -11.64
CA LEU A 94 17.71 -47.84 -11.90
C LEU A 94 17.55 -49.29 -12.33
N ARG A 95 18.38 -49.77 -13.27
CA ARG A 95 18.40 -51.17 -13.71
C ARG A 95 18.73 -52.19 -12.61
N LYS A 96 19.47 -51.77 -11.57
CA LYS A 96 19.77 -52.62 -10.40
C LYS A 96 18.63 -52.61 -9.40
N VAL A 97 18.10 -51.42 -9.09
CA VAL A 97 16.97 -51.21 -8.18
C VAL A 97 15.70 -51.88 -8.68
N MET A 98 15.48 -51.96 -10.00
CA MET A 98 14.36 -52.70 -10.59
C MET A 98 14.31 -54.17 -10.18
N LYS A 99 15.47 -54.82 -10.02
CA LYS A 99 15.53 -56.25 -9.63
C LYS A 99 15.03 -56.46 -8.20
N ASN A 100 15.14 -55.43 -7.36
CA ASN A 100 14.75 -55.41 -5.95
C ASN A 100 13.79 -54.23 -5.68
N ALA A 101 12.74 -54.10 -6.49
CA ALA A 101 11.81 -52.96 -6.43
C ALA A 101 10.82 -53.03 -5.25
N ARG A 102 10.63 -54.21 -4.64
CA ARG A 102 9.73 -54.37 -3.49
C ARG A 102 10.46 -54.00 -2.20
N ILE A 103 9.83 -53.14 -1.40
CA ILE A 103 10.30 -52.78 -0.07
C ILE A 103 9.55 -53.64 0.94
N GLU A 104 10.27 -54.37 1.78
CA GLU A 104 9.69 -55.11 2.90
C GLU A 104 9.01 -54.17 3.90
N GLU A 105 7.92 -54.62 4.51
CA GLU A 105 7.10 -53.78 5.40
C GLU A 105 7.89 -53.23 6.59
N VAL A 106 8.74 -54.04 7.21
CA VAL A 106 9.58 -53.62 8.35
C VAL A 106 10.53 -52.51 7.96
N ARG A 107 11.26 -52.68 6.84
CA ARG A 107 12.15 -51.63 6.30
C ARG A 107 11.39 -50.39 5.88
N ARG A 108 10.15 -50.53 5.38
CA ARG A 108 9.29 -49.40 5.05
C ARG A 108 8.96 -48.56 6.29
N TYR A 109 8.65 -49.18 7.44
CA TYR A 109 8.41 -48.44 8.68
C TYR A 109 9.65 -47.67 9.17
N GLU A 110 10.83 -48.27 9.09
CA GLU A 110 12.10 -47.63 9.44
C GLU A 110 12.40 -46.42 8.52
N LEU A 111 12.20 -46.58 7.21
CA LEU A 111 12.38 -45.51 6.23
C LEU A 111 11.36 -44.37 6.42
N LEU A 112 10.13 -44.69 6.81
CA LEU A 112 9.11 -43.69 7.12
C LEU A 112 9.47 -42.89 8.39
N ALA A 113 10.02 -43.53 9.42
CA ALA A 113 10.52 -42.83 10.60
C ALA A 113 11.68 -41.88 10.25
N LEU A 114 12.62 -42.34 9.41
CA LEU A 114 13.72 -41.51 8.90
C LEU A 114 13.22 -40.32 8.06
N ALA A 115 12.19 -40.51 7.25
CA ALA A 115 11.59 -39.45 6.45
C ALA A 115 10.89 -38.40 7.32
N GLN A 116 10.18 -38.82 8.37
CA GLN A 116 9.54 -37.90 9.32
C GLN A 116 10.55 -37.00 10.05
N GLU A 117 11.69 -37.56 10.44
CA GLU A 117 12.72 -36.82 11.16
C GLU A 117 13.48 -35.84 10.23
N LYS A 118 13.80 -36.29 9.00
CA LYS A 118 14.68 -35.56 8.07
C LYS A 118 13.97 -34.71 7.01
N ASP A 119 12.66 -34.81 6.88
CA ASP A 119 11.85 -34.09 5.88
C ASP A 119 10.68 -33.32 6.52
N GLN A 120 11.01 -32.46 7.49
CA GLN A 120 10.03 -31.64 8.20
C GLN A 120 9.27 -30.66 7.29
N THR A 121 9.76 -30.35 6.08
CA THR A 121 9.13 -29.42 5.13
C THR A 121 8.46 -30.12 3.95
N LEU A 122 8.47 -31.46 3.88
CA LEU A 122 7.96 -32.27 2.76
C LEU A 122 8.64 -32.00 1.40
N GLU A 123 9.74 -31.26 1.38
CA GLU A 123 10.44 -30.89 0.15
C GLU A 123 11.15 -32.10 -0.47
N LYS A 124 11.72 -33.00 0.35
CA LYS A 124 12.34 -34.22 -0.17
C LYS A 124 11.27 -35.15 -0.74
N SER A 125 10.15 -35.29 -0.04
CA SER A 125 9.02 -36.12 -0.48
C SER A 125 8.38 -35.61 -1.76
N LEU A 126 8.28 -34.28 -1.94
CA LEU A 126 7.87 -33.67 -3.21
C LEU A 126 8.88 -33.99 -4.32
N ASN A 127 10.18 -33.79 -4.09
CA ASN A 127 11.22 -34.12 -5.06
C ASN A 127 11.21 -35.61 -5.44
N LEU A 128 10.93 -36.52 -4.50
CA LEU A 128 10.79 -37.95 -4.76
C LEU A 128 9.61 -38.24 -5.69
N MET A 129 8.49 -37.56 -5.48
CA MET A 129 7.28 -37.72 -6.30
C MET A 129 7.45 -37.14 -7.71
N LEU A 130 8.14 -36.01 -7.84
CA LEU A 130 8.52 -35.42 -9.14
C LEU A 130 9.51 -36.33 -9.86
N LEU A 131 10.51 -36.87 -9.17
CA LEU A 131 11.45 -37.82 -9.76
C LEU A 131 10.73 -39.09 -10.22
N ALA A 132 9.73 -39.57 -9.48
CA ALA A 132 8.88 -40.67 -9.92
C ALA A 132 8.01 -40.31 -11.13
N ALA A 133 7.69 -39.04 -11.36
CA ALA A 133 7.00 -38.58 -12.57
C ALA A 133 7.89 -38.65 -13.82
N ASP A 134 9.20 -38.43 -13.64
CA ASP A 134 10.17 -38.45 -14.74
C ASP A 134 10.60 -39.87 -15.15
N LEU A 135 10.35 -40.88 -14.30
CA LEU A 135 10.68 -42.30 -14.55
C LEU A 135 9.68 -42.96 -15.53
N ASN A 136 9.66 -42.50 -16.77
CA ASN A 136 8.84 -43.08 -17.83
C ASN A 136 9.32 -44.50 -18.19
N GLY A 137 8.45 -45.50 -18.02
CA GLY A 137 8.71 -46.89 -18.43
C GLY A 137 9.04 -47.88 -17.31
N TYR A 138 9.10 -47.43 -16.04
CA TYR A 138 9.47 -48.28 -14.89
C TYR A 138 8.38 -48.32 -13.81
N ARG A 139 7.18 -48.77 -14.21
CA ARG A 139 5.93 -48.76 -13.43
C ARG A 139 6.06 -49.28 -11.99
N GLY A 140 6.79 -50.38 -11.78
CA GLY A 140 6.94 -50.97 -10.43
C GLY A 140 7.74 -50.12 -9.45
N VAL A 141 8.76 -49.40 -9.91
CA VAL A 141 9.57 -48.49 -9.07
C VAL A 141 8.85 -47.15 -8.89
N GLU A 142 8.29 -46.65 -9.99
CA GLU A 142 7.44 -45.45 -10.04
C GLU A 142 6.29 -45.51 -9.02
N GLU A 143 5.51 -46.60 -9.03
CA GLU A 143 4.41 -46.82 -8.09
C GLU A 143 4.91 -46.79 -6.64
N GLN A 144 5.95 -47.56 -6.32
CA GLN A 144 6.49 -47.64 -4.96
C GLN A 144 7.00 -46.27 -4.45
N LEU A 145 7.68 -45.50 -5.29
CA LEU A 145 8.15 -44.16 -4.92
C LEU A 145 6.99 -43.19 -4.67
N ARG A 146 5.94 -43.21 -5.52
CA ARG A 146 4.76 -42.35 -5.33
C ARG A 146 3.96 -42.74 -4.09
N PHE A 147 3.72 -44.03 -3.87
CA PHE A 147 3.04 -44.52 -2.67
C PHE A 147 3.83 -44.19 -1.40
N PHE A 148 5.16 -44.32 -1.42
CA PHE A 148 6.02 -43.97 -0.30
C PHE A 148 5.96 -42.47 0.00
N ALA A 149 6.12 -41.60 -1.01
CA ALA A 149 6.02 -40.15 -0.85
C ALA A 149 4.64 -39.70 -0.33
N ALA A 150 3.56 -40.31 -0.82
CA ALA A 150 2.20 -40.05 -0.33
C ALA A 150 2.01 -40.51 1.12
N GLU A 151 2.61 -41.63 1.53
CA GLU A 151 2.58 -42.07 2.93
C GLU A 151 3.37 -41.17 3.88
N VAL A 152 4.52 -40.64 3.45
CA VAL A 152 5.24 -39.63 4.22
C VAL A 152 4.36 -38.39 4.40
N GLY A 153 3.75 -37.90 3.31
CA GLY A 153 2.82 -36.77 3.36
C GLY A 153 1.65 -36.98 4.33
N ARG A 154 1.02 -38.16 4.30
CA ARG A 154 -0.09 -38.52 5.20
C ARG A 154 0.28 -38.53 6.68
N ARG A 155 1.50 -38.96 7.02
CA ARG A 155 1.94 -39.09 8.41
C ARG A 155 2.54 -37.82 8.99
N VAL A 156 2.74 -36.77 8.19
CA VAL A 156 3.15 -35.46 8.72
C VAL A 156 1.93 -34.80 9.34
N ASN A 157 1.96 -34.63 10.66
CA ASN A 157 0.92 -33.92 11.40
C ASN A 157 0.74 -32.52 10.80
N GLY A 158 -0.42 -32.29 10.18
CA GLY A 158 -0.79 -30.98 9.65
C GLY A 158 -0.83 -29.96 10.78
N GLN A 159 -0.18 -28.81 10.60
CA GLN A 159 -0.42 -27.66 11.47
C GLN A 159 -1.77 -27.04 11.06
N GLY A 160 -2.87 -27.57 11.58
CA GLY A 160 -4.24 -27.16 11.24
C GLY A 160 -5.33 -28.14 11.70
N LYS A 161 -6.60 -27.87 11.36
CA LYS A 161 -7.77 -28.69 11.74
C LYS A 161 -7.85 -30.06 11.05
N TYR A 162 -7.10 -30.27 9.96
CA TYR A 162 -7.13 -31.51 9.17
C TYR A 162 -5.71 -32.02 8.93
N SER A 163 -5.53 -33.33 9.11
CA SER A 163 -4.31 -34.05 8.70
C SER A 163 -4.19 -34.00 7.17
N LEU A 164 -2.96 -33.98 6.63
CA LEU A 164 -2.68 -34.06 5.19
C LEU A 164 -3.24 -35.36 4.54
N GLU A 165 -3.75 -36.29 5.36
CA GLU A 165 -4.54 -37.44 4.95
C GLU A 165 -5.75 -37.10 4.09
N SER A 166 -6.45 -35.99 4.34
CA SER A 166 -7.60 -35.58 3.53
C SER A 166 -7.19 -35.07 2.13
N TRP A 167 -5.95 -34.61 1.98
CA TRP A 167 -5.39 -34.10 0.73
C TRP A 167 -4.77 -35.22 -0.12
N LEU A 168 -4.39 -36.35 0.50
CA LEU A 168 -3.73 -37.50 -0.12
C LEU A 168 -4.60 -38.77 -0.02
N PRO A 169 -5.77 -38.78 -0.66
CA PRO A 169 -6.71 -39.88 -0.51
C PRO A 169 -6.13 -41.17 -1.11
N ARG A 170 -6.50 -42.31 -0.52
CA ARG A 170 -6.05 -43.63 -0.98
C ARG A 170 -6.75 -44.05 -2.27
N THR A 171 -7.97 -43.57 -2.49
CA THR A 171 -8.78 -43.78 -3.69
C THR A 171 -9.20 -42.43 -4.29
N VAL A 172 -9.77 -42.45 -5.50
CA VAL A 172 -10.22 -41.23 -6.19
C VAL A 172 -11.39 -40.58 -5.45
N ASP A 173 -12.24 -41.40 -4.82
CA ASP A 173 -13.52 -41.02 -4.22
C ASP A 173 -13.41 -40.56 -2.75
N ASP A 174 -12.36 -40.95 -2.02
CA ASP A 174 -12.21 -40.68 -0.59
C ASP A 174 -11.73 -39.26 -0.25
N GLY A 175 -11.33 -38.46 -1.24
CA GLY A 175 -10.63 -37.18 -0.99
C GLY A 175 -11.44 -35.94 -1.30
N LEU A 176 -11.06 -34.83 -0.66
CA LEU A 176 -11.61 -33.51 -0.94
C LEU A 176 -11.50 -33.11 -2.42
N SER A 177 -12.48 -32.36 -2.91
CA SER A 177 -12.36 -31.76 -4.24
C SER A 177 -11.13 -30.85 -4.32
N LEU A 178 -10.54 -30.72 -5.50
CA LEU A 178 -9.36 -29.86 -5.70
C LEU A 178 -9.61 -28.42 -5.23
N GLU A 179 -10.83 -27.91 -5.42
CA GLU A 179 -11.23 -26.57 -4.97
C GLU A 179 -11.32 -26.46 -3.44
N ALA A 180 -11.91 -27.45 -2.78
CA ALA A 180 -11.98 -27.48 -1.32
C ALA A 180 -10.58 -27.57 -0.70
N MET A 181 -9.72 -28.45 -1.23
CA MET A 181 -8.32 -28.57 -0.82
C MET A 181 -7.57 -27.24 -0.97
N ALA A 182 -7.75 -26.54 -2.11
CA ALA A 182 -7.04 -25.29 -2.34
C ALA A 182 -7.56 -24.12 -1.46
N ASN A 183 -8.83 -24.14 -1.07
CA ASN A 183 -9.38 -23.19 -0.10
C ASN A 183 -8.86 -23.46 1.31
N GLU A 184 -8.81 -24.73 1.73
CA GLU A 184 -8.22 -25.13 3.02
C GLU A 184 -6.75 -24.73 3.13
N VAL A 185 -5.97 -24.94 2.07
CA VAL A 185 -4.56 -24.50 2.02
C VAL A 185 -4.46 -22.99 2.20
N ARG A 186 -5.32 -22.21 1.54
CA ARG A 186 -5.32 -20.74 1.67
C ARG A 186 -5.65 -20.33 3.10
N GLU A 187 -6.67 -20.92 3.70
CA GLU A 187 -7.05 -20.67 5.10
C GLU A 187 -5.92 -21.06 6.07
N ALA A 188 -5.28 -22.21 5.85
CA ALA A 188 -4.14 -22.66 6.64
C ALA A 188 -2.93 -21.71 6.49
N MET A 189 -2.65 -21.23 5.29
CA MET A 189 -1.59 -20.24 5.06
C MET A 189 -1.87 -18.91 5.76
N GLN A 190 -3.14 -18.46 5.75
CA GLN A 190 -3.56 -17.25 6.46
C GLN A 190 -3.44 -17.40 7.98
N THR A 191 -3.83 -18.55 8.54
CA THR A 191 -3.69 -18.81 9.99
C THR A 191 -2.22 -18.88 10.41
N VAL A 192 -1.35 -19.49 9.61
CA VAL A 192 0.11 -19.51 9.87
C VAL A 192 0.71 -18.10 9.76
N ALA A 193 0.26 -17.28 8.80
CA ALA A 193 0.69 -15.90 8.66
C ALA A 193 0.25 -15.02 9.85
N ALA A 194 -0.96 -15.25 10.37
CA ALA A 194 -1.53 -14.54 11.51
C ALA A 194 -1.05 -15.06 12.88
N SER A 195 -0.43 -16.24 12.94
CA SER A 195 0.13 -16.80 14.19
C SER A 195 1.22 -15.90 14.79
N GLU A 196 1.46 -15.96 16.10
CA GLU A 196 2.53 -15.22 16.78
C GLU A 196 3.88 -15.98 16.81
N ALA A 197 3.98 -17.13 16.14
CA ALA A 197 5.19 -17.95 16.09
C ALA A 197 6.43 -17.20 15.55
N PRO A 198 7.66 -17.62 15.90
CA PRO A 198 8.89 -17.02 15.37
C PRO A 198 8.95 -17.14 13.85
N ALA A 199 9.53 -16.13 13.19
CA ALA A 199 9.54 -16.00 11.74
C ALA A 199 10.16 -17.21 11.00
N ALA A 200 11.15 -17.88 11.60
CA ALA A 200 11.78 -19.06 11.01
C ALA A 200 10.83 -20.28 10.96
N ASP A 201 10.03 -20.47 12.01
CA ASP A 201 9.09 -21.60 12.08
C ASP A 201 7.85 -21.34 11.23
N LYS A 202 7.41 -20.07 11.12
CA LYS A 202 6.40 -19.63 10.15
C LYS A 202 6.79 -19.97 8.72
N LYS A 203 8.03 -19.65 8.32
CA LYS A 203 8.54 -19.97 6.97
C LYS A 203 8.58 -21.47 6.72
N LYS A 204 9.01 -22.28 7.69
CA LYS A 204 9.01 -23.76 7.57
C LYS A 204 7.59 -24.32 7.47
N ALA A 205 6.65 -23.78 8.26
CA ALA A 205 5.25 -24.16 8.24
C ALA A 205 4.58 -23.82 6.90
N GLN A 206 4.80 -22.60 6.38
CA GLN A 206 4.33 -22.19 5.07
C GLN A 206 4.90 -23.09 3.97
N LYS A 207 6.22 -23.33 3.98
CA LYS A 207 6.87 -24.22 3.00
C LYS A 207 6.32 -25.65 3.07
N ARG A 208 6.02 -26.16 4.27
CA ARG A 208 5.37 -27.47 4.46
C ARG A 208 3.98 -27.51 3.82
N LEU A 209 3.17 -26.48 4.01
CA LEU A 209 1.83 -26.38 3.40
C LEU A 209 1.91 -26.30 1.87
N GLU A 210 2.85 -25.51 1.34
CA GLU A 210 3.11 -25.43 -0.11
C GLU A 210 3.55 -26.78 -0.68
N CYS A 211 4.59 -27.40 -0.11
CA CYS A 211 5.10 -28.69 -0.57
C CYS A 211 4.06 -29.80 -0.41
N GLY A 212 3.28 -29.79 0.68
CA GLY A 212 2.18 -30.73 0.90
C GLY A 212 1.07 -30.59 -0.13
N PHE A 213 0.71 -29.36 -0.49
CA PHE A 213 -0.27 -29.10 -1.54
C PHE A 213 0.24 -29.53 -2.91
N TYR A 214 1.48 -29.21 -3.28
CA TYR A 214 2.07 -29.67 -4.55
C TYR A 214 2.18 -31.19 -4.63
N LEU A 215 2.51 -31.84 -3.51
CA LEU A 215 2.55 -33.28 -3.39
C LEU A 215 1.15 -33.89 -3.58
N ALA A 216 0.11 -33.26 -3.01
CA ALA A 216 -1.28 -33.66 -3.25
C ALA A 216 -1.72 -33.46 -4.72
N CYS A 217 -1.33 -32.35 -5.35
CA CYS A 217 -1.57 -32.11 -6.77
C CYS A 217 -0.95 -33.20 -7.65
N GLN A 218 0.32 -33.55 -7.41
CA GLN A 218 1.02 -34.58 -8.18
C GLN A 218 0.41 -35.99 -7.94
N TRP A 219 -0.04 -36.26 -6.72
CA TRP A 219 -0.74 -37.49 -6.39
C TRP A 219 -2.10 -37.60 -7.11
N ARG A 220 -2.86 -36.51 -7.18
CA ARG A 220 -4.15 -36.47 -7.90
C ARG A 220 -3.97 -36.66 -9.41
N LEU A 221 -2.91 -36.10 -10.00
CA LEU A 221 -2.56 -36.35 -11.40
C LEU A 221 -2.25 -37.83 -11.65
N TYR A 222 -1.49 -38.45 -10.75
CA TYR A 222 -1.22 -39.88 -10.85
C TYR A 222 -2.49 -40.74 -10.76
N GLN A 223 -3.46 -40.33 -9.96
CA GLN A 223 -4.78 -40.96 -9.87
C GLN A 223 -5.68 -40.72 -11.10
N GLY A 224 -5.25 -39.92 -12.07
CA GLY A 224 -5.99 -39.65 -13.32
C GLY A 224 -6.78 -38.35 -13.33
N ALA A 225 -6.54 -37.42 -12.40
CA ALA A 225 -7.16 -36.09 -12.45
C ALA A 225 -6.75 -35.33 -13.73
N ALA A 226 -7.69 -34.62 -14.35
CA ALA A 226 -7.40 -33.85 -15.55
C ALA A 226 -6.45 -32.68 -15.25
N PRO A 227 -5.30 -32.57 -15.95
CA PRO A 227 -4.35 -31.48 -15.72
C PRO A 227 -4.98 -30.09 -15.88
N ARG A 228 -5.95 -29.94 -16.79
CA ARG A 228 -6.67 -28.68 -17.03
C ARG A 228 -7.48 -28.20 -15.84
N GLU A 229 -8.13 -29.11 -15.12
CA GLU A 229 -8.92 -28.78 -13.92
C GLU A 229 -8.00 -28.32 -12.80
N LEU A 230 -6.88 -29.02 -12.61
CA LEU A 230 -5.87 -28.65 -11.64
C LEU A 230 -5.27 -27.27 -11.91
N VAL A 231 -4.92 -26.97 -13.16
CA VAL A 231 -4.45 -25.63 -13.59
C VAL A 231 -5.51 -24.55 -13.32
N GLY A 232 -6.78 -24.83 -13.61
CA GLY A 232 -7.90 -23.91 -13.36
C GLY A 232 -8.13 -23.63 -11.86
N VAL A 233 -7.95 -24.65 -11.01
CA VAL A 233 -8.01 -24.50 -9.56
C VAL A 233 -6.82 -23.70 -9.04
N LEU A 234 -5.59 -24.06 -9.43
CA LEU A 234 -4.36 -23.33 -9.08
C LEU A 234 -4.47 -21.83 -9.40
N ARG A 235 -5.04 -21.50 -10.58
CA ARG A 235 -5.27 -20.11 -11.01
C ARG A 235 -6.19 -19.34 -10.07
N ARG A 236 -7.31 -19.94 -9.71
CA ARG A 236 -8.35 -19.28 -8.91
C ARG A 236 -7.98 -19.19 -7.43
N SER A 237 -7.15 -20.12 -6.95
CA SER A 237 -7.00 -20.33 -5.52
C SER A 237 -5.68 -19.85 -4.93
N LEU A 238 -4.56 -20.07 -5.62
CA LEU A 238 -3.21 -19.79 -5.15
C LEU A 238 -2.52 -18.68 -5.95
N LEU A 239 -2.87 -18.55 -7.22
CA LEU A 239 -2.36 -17.50 -8.12
C LEU A 239 -3.25 -16.26 -8.14
N ALA A 240 -4.30 -16.22 -7.31
CA ALA A 240 -5.07 -15.02 -7.11
C ALA A 240 -4.11 -13.91 -6.61
N PRO A 241 -4.14 -12.71 -7.21
CA PRO A 241 -3.19 -11.65 -6.90
C PRO A 241 -3.41 -11.15 -5.48
N SER A 242 -2.74 -11.78 -4.52
CA SER A 242 -2.60 -11.28 -3.17
C SER A 242 -1.24 -10.57 -3.08
N LEU A 243 -1.25 -9.33 -2.59
CA LEU A 243 -0.10 -8.42 -2.50
C LEU A 243 1.09 -8.99 -1.69
N LEU A 244 0.93 -10.15 -1.07
CA LEU A 244 1.88 -10.77 -0.15
C LEU A 244 2.65 -11.97 -0.75
N GLN A 245 2.27 -12.49 -1.92
CA GLN A 245 2.96 -13.62 -2.56
C GLN A 245 3.73 -13.18 -3.80
N ARG A 246 4.73 -12.32 -3.59
CA ARG A 246 5.69 -11.91 -4.64
C ARG A 246 6.79 -12.97 -4.85
N GLU A 247 7.04 -13.82 -3.85
CA GLU A 247 8.00 -14.91 -3.92
C GLU A 247 7.29 -16.18 -4.37
N ARG A 248 7.41 -16.50 -5.66
CA ARG A 248 6.96 -17.79 -6.19
C ARG A 248 7.93 -18.86 -5.70
N SER A 249 7.43 -19.91 -5.06
CA SER A 249 8.28 -21.04 -4.71
C SER A 249 8.66 -21.84 -5.96
N ASP A 250 9.95 -22.18 -6.05
CA ASP A 250 10.56 -23.03 -7.08
C ASP A 250 9.76 -24.35 -7.30
N GLY A 251 9.04 -24.80 -6.26
CA GLY A 251 8.13 -25.96 -6.32
C GLY A 251 6.97 -25.84 -7.31
N LEU A 252 6.36 -24.65 -7.47
CA LEU A 252 5.30 -24.44 -8.47
C LEU A 252 5.85 -24.56 -9.89
N VAL A 253 6.99 -23.92 -10.15
CA VAL A 253 7.66 -23.94 -11.46
C VAL A 253 8.06 -25.37 -11.82
N ARG A 254 8.59 -26.13 -10.85
CA ARG A 254 8.98 -27.53 -11.04
C ARG A 254 7.79 -28.47 -11.21
N LEU A 255 6.67 -28.23 -10.53
CA LEU A 255 5.41 -28.98 -10.74
C LEU A 255 4.79 -28.71 -12.10
N LEU A 256 4.86 -27.48 -12.60
CA LEU A 256 4.38 -27.14 -13.94
C LEU A 256 5.33 -27.62 -15.05
N ALA A 257 6.59 -27.92 -14.72
CA ALA A 257 7.58 -28.46 -15.64
C ALA A 257 7.54 -29.99 -15.79
N THR A 258 6.88 -30.73 -14.89
CA THR A 258 6.73 -32.18 -15.04
C THR A 258 5.68 -32.55 -16.09
N GLN A 259 5.92 -33.64 -16.82
CA GLN A 259 4.90 -34.25 -17.67
C GLN A 259 3.76 -34.77 -16.75
N PRO A 260 2.47 -34.44 -16.99
CA PRO A 260 1.83 -34.09 -18.27
C PRO A 260 1.63 -32.59 -18.55
N PHE A 261 2.11 -31.66 -17.72
CA PHE A 261 1.81 -30.24 -17.87
C PHE A 261 2.51 -29.55 -19.04
N ALA A 262 3.71 -30.04 -19.40
CA ALA A 262 4.47 -29.54 -20.54
C ALA A 262 3.70 -29.67 -21.88
N ASP A 263 2.82 -30.68 -21.98
CA ASP A 263 2.04 -30.96 -23.19
C ASP A 263 0.65 -30.30 -23.17
N VAL A 264 0.26 -29.59 -22.09
CA VAL A 264 -1.05 -28.93 -21.98
C VAL A 264 -0.98 -27.54 -22.63
N PRO A 265 -1.73 -27.26 -23.72
CA PRO A 265 -1.76 -25.94 -24.37
C PRO A 265 -2.23 -24.78 -23.48
N GLY A 266 -2.73 -25.08 -22.28
CA GLY A 266 -3.18 -24.11 -21.28
C GLY A 266 -2.11 -23.62 -20.32
N LEU A 267 -0.94 -24.27 -20.24
CA LEU A 267 0.14 -23.85 -19.35
C LEU A 267 0.79 -22.55 -19.84
N THR A 268 1.13 -22.48 -21.13
CA THR A 268 1.64 -21.25 -21.76
C THR A 268 0.65 -20.10 -21.61
N TRP A 269 -0.63 -20.36 -21.88
CA TRP A 269 -1.70 -19.38 -21.66
C TRP A 269 -1.81 -18.93 -20.20
N LEU A 270 -1.65 -19.83 -19.22
CA LEU A 270 -1.68 -19.47 -17.81
C LEU A 270 -0.46 -18.63 -17.40
N LEU A 271 0.73 -18.94 -17.92
CA LEU A 271 1.93 -18.15 -17.68
C LEU A 271 1.83 -16.76 -18.32
N ASP A 272 1.31 -16.68 -19.55
CA ASP A 272 1.05 -15.41 -20.26
C ASP A 272 -0.04 -14.58 -19.56
N ASP A 273 -1.13 -15.22 -19.11
CA ASP A 273 -2.19 -14.57 -18.35
C ASP A 273 -1.68 -14.03 -17.01
N GLN A 274 -0.82 -14.79 -16.33
CA GLN A 274 -0.16 -14.32 -15.12
C GLN A 274 0.80 -13.16 -15.38
N ALA A 275 1.63 -13.24 -16.43
CA ALA A 275 2.52 -12.15 -16.80
C ALA A 275 1.72 -10.87 -17.06
N ARG A 276 0.57 -11.00 -17.75
CA ARG A 276 -0.37 -9.91 -17.97
C ARG A 276 -0.99 -9.37 -16.67
N LEU A 277 -1.40 -10.23 -15.75
CA LEU A 277 -1.95 -9.80 -14.45
C LEU A 277 -0.92 -9.06 -13.60
N VAL A 278 0.34 -9.53 -13.59
CA VAL A 278 1.46 -8.84 -12.91
C VAL A 278 1.70 -7.47 -13.55
N GLN A 279 1.78 -7.39 -14.88
CA GLN A 279 1.91 -6.12 -15.58
C GLN A 279 0.75 -5.14 -15.28
N GLN A 280 -0.48 -5.63 -15.19
CA GLN A 280 -1.63 -4.80 -14.79
C GLN A 280 -1.54 -4.33 -13.34
N ALA A 281 -1.05 -5.18 -12.44
CA ALA A 281 -0.84 -4.81 -11.04
C ALA A 281 0.27 -3.75 -10.90
N ASP A 282 1.40 -3.92 -11.60
CA ASP A 282 2.50 -2.96 -11.63
C ASP A 282 2.06 -1.63 -12.24
N ALA A 283 1.31 -1.64 -13.34
CA ALA A 283 0.76 -0.43 -13.94
C ALA A 283 -0.21 0.32 -13.00
N ARG A 284 -1.01 -0.41 -12.22
CA ARG A 284 -1.87 0.17 -11.17
C ARG A 284 -1.06 0.73 -10.00
N ALA A 285 -0.01 0.03 -9.57
CA ALA A 285 0.89 0.51 -8.53
C ALA A 285 1.57 1.82 -8.95
N ASP A 286 2.11 1.88 -10.18
CA ASP A 286 2.68 3.09 -10.76
C ASP A 286 1.67 4.24 -10.82
N GLN A 287 0.41 3.95 -11.19
CA GLN A 287 -0.65 4.95 -11.20
C GLN A 287 -0.92 5.49 -9.80
N LEU A 288 -1.09 4.60 -8.81
CA LEU A 288 -1.32 4.98 -7.41
C LEU A 288 -0.13 5.77 -6.84
N GLU A 289 1.11 5.42 -7.19
CA GLU A 289 2.27 6.21 -6.79
C GLU A 289 2.27 7.62 -7.38
N ARG A 290 1.86 7.77 -8.65
CA ARG A 290 1.71 9.09 -9.27
C ARG A 290 0.61 9.90 -8.58
N GLU A 291 -0.52 9.29 -8.28
CA GLU A 291 -1.62 9.92 -7.55
C GLU A 291 -1.19 10.34 -6.14
N MET A 292 -0.44 9.50 -5.42
CA MET A 292 0.14 9.84 -4.11
C MET A 292 1.10 11.04 -4.19
N ARG A 293 1.97 11.09 -5.20
CA ARG A 293 2.87 12.24 -5.42
C ARG A 293 2.08 13.52 -5.73
N GLN A 294 1.01 13.43 -6.52
CA GLN A 294 0.14 14.57 -6.82
C GLN A 294 -0.60 15.06 -5.57
N LEU A 295 -1.15 14.16 -4.76
CA LEU A 295 -1.81 14.49 -3.51
C LEU A 295 -0.84 15.11 -2.49
N ALA A 296 0.39 14.61 -2.41
CA ALA A 296 1.43 15.18 -1.55
C ALA A 296 1.78 16.62 -1.98
N ALA A 297 1.91 16.87 -3.29
CA ALA A 297 2.15 18.22 -3.81
C ALA A 297 0.96 19.17 -3.54
N ALA A 298 -0.28 18.70 -3.76
CA ALA A 298 -1.48 19.47 -3.48
C ALA A 298 -1.63 19.79 -1.99
N LYS A 299 -1.29 18.84 -1.10
CA LYS A 299 -1.24 19.06 0.35
C LYS A 299 -0.22 20.13 0.71
N GLY A 300 1.00 20.07 0.17
CA GLY A 300 2.02 21.11 0.39
C GLY A 300 1.54 22.51 -0.01
N GLN A 301 0.92 22.63 -1.19
CA GLN A 301 0.35 23.91 -1.65
C GLN A 301 -0.79 24.42 -0.75
N ALA A 302 -1.64 23.52 -0.25
CA ALA A 302 -2.72 23.89 0.68
C ALA A 302 -2.18 24.37 2.02
N GLU A 303 -1.14 23.72 2.55
CA GLU A 303 -0.47 24.12 3.79
C GLU A 303 0.23 25.48 3.65
N GLU A 304 0.86 25.76 2.51
CA GLU A 304 1.45 27.08 2.21
C GLU A 304 0.40 28.18 2.15
N ARG A 305 -0.75 27.93 1.49
CA ARG A 305 -1.87 28.88 1.43
C ARG A 305 -2.47 29.13 2.82
N LEU A 306 -2.61 28.09 3.63
CA LEU A 306 -3.13 28.21 4.99
C LEU A 306 -2.21 29.09 5.84
N LYS A 307 -0.89 28.87 5.78
CA LYS A 307 0.10 29.74 6.46
C LYS A 307 0.05 31.19 5.99
N ALA A 308 -0.14 31.42 4.69
CA ALA A 308 -0.27 32.77 4.15
C ALA A 308 -1.55 33.46 4.69
N CYS A 309 -2.68 32.77 4.69
CA CYS A 309 -3.94 33.30 5.26
C CYS A 309 -3.84 33.54 6.77
N GLU A 310 -3.17 32.66 7.52
CA GLU A 310 -2.92 32.86 8.95
C GLU A 310 -2.07 34.11 9.21
N ALA A 311 -1.05 34.35 8.40
CA ALA A 311 -0.21 35.55 8.50
C ALA A 311 -0.99 36.83 8.15
N GLU A 312 -1.84 36.80 7.12
CA GLU A 312 -2.73 37.91 6.78
C GLU A 312 -3.73 38.20 7.90
N LEU A 313 -4.33 37.17 8.50
CA LEU A 313 -5.27 37.31 9.61
C LEU A 313 -4.57 37.89 10.84
N ALA A 314 -3.36 37.43 11.16
CA ALA A 314 -2.55 38.00 12.24
C ALA A 314 -2.20 39.48 11.97
N GLY A 315 -1.87 39.83 10.72
CA GLY A 315 -1.62 41.22 10.32
C GLY A 315 -2.86 42.11 10.47
N GLN A 316 -4.03 41.64 10.04
CA GLN A 316 -5.29 42.36 10.20
C GLN A 316 -5.70 42.50 11.67
N ALA A 317 -5.49 41.46 12.48
CA ALA A 317 -5.77 41.51 13.92
C ALA A 317 -4.89 42.56 14.63
N ALA A 318 -3.61 42.67 14.25
CA ALA A 318 -2.72 43.70 14.78
C ALA A 318 -3.20 45.12 14.41
N LEU A 319 -3.61 45.34 13.16
CA LEU A 319 -4.17 46.62 12.71
C LEU A 319 -5.47 46.98 13.46
N LEU A 320 -6.35 46.00 13.70
CA LEU A 320 -7.57 46.23 14.48
C LEU A 320 -7.25 46.62 15.93
N HIS A 321 -6.27 45.96 16.56
CA HIS A 321 -5.83 46.33 17.90
C HIS A 321 -5.22 47.73 17.95
N GLU A 322 -4.44 48.12 16.95
CA GLU A 322 -3.88 49.46 16.85
C GLU A 322 -4.98 50.52 16.66
N LEU A 323 -5.92 50.28 15.75
CA LEU A 323 -7.06 51.17 15.54
C LEU A 323 -7.95 51.29 16.78
N GLN A 324 -8.19 50.19 17.51
CA GLN A 324 -8.93 50.23 18.76
C GLN A 324 -8.19 51.06 19.82
N ALA A 325 -6.87 50.91 19.95
CA ALA A 325 -6.07 51.71 20.87
C ALA A 325 -6.07 53.21 20.50
N GLN A 326 -6.05 53.55 19.21
CA GLN A 326 -6.18 54.93 18.73
C GLN A 326 -7.57 55.49 19.04
N LEU A 327 -8.63 54.71 18.83
CA LEU A 327 -10.00 55.10 19.13
C LEU A 327 -10.18 55.38 20.63
N ASP A 328 -9.70 54.47 21.49
CA ASP A 328 -9.78 54.64 22.94
C ASP A 328 -8.98 55.88 23.41
N ALA A 329 -7.81 56.13 22.81
CA ALA A 329 -7.03 57.33 23.10
C ALA A 329 -7.75 58.63 22.69
N VAL A 330 -8.41 58.65 21.53
CA VAL A 330 -9.20 59.80 21.07
C VAL A 330 -10.44 60.00 21.93
N GLN A 331 -11.12 58.92 22.34
CA GLN A 331 -12.26 59.00 23.25
C GLN A 331 -11.87 59.58 24.61
N GLU A 332 -10.75 59.14 25.18
CA GLU A 332 -10.27 59.68 26.45
C GLU A 332 -9.85 61.16 26.31
N GLN A 333 -9.19 61.53 25.20
CA GLN A 333 -8.92 62.94 24.90
C GLN A 333 -10.19 63.78 24.78
N SER A 334 -11.23 63.28 24.10
CA SER A 334 -12.53 63.95 23.99
C SER A 334 -13.15 64.15 25.37
N ARG A 335 -13.15 63.10 26.21
CA ARG A 335 -13.68 63.18 27.57
C ARG A 335 -12.93 64.20 28.43
N ILE A 336 -11.60 64.23 28.33
CA ILE A 336 -10.77 65.22 29.03
C ILE A 336 -11.10 66.65 28.55
N GLN A 337 -11.25 66.85 27.23
CA GLN A 337 -11.65 68.15 26.67
C GLN A 337 -13.06 68.57 27.08
N GLU A 338 -14.01 67.63 27.15
CA GLU A 338 -15.37 67.88 27.65
C GLU A 338 -15.36 68.33 29.11
N VAL A 339 -14.56 67.69 29.97
CA VAL A 339 -14.41 68.10 31.37
C VAL A 339 -13.78 69.49 31.46
N HIS A 340 -12.68 69.74 30.74
CA HIS A 340 -12.04 71.06 30.75
C HIS A 340 -12.95 72.18 30.23
N SER A 341 -13.65 71.95 29.13
CA SER A 341 -14.59 72.94 28.58
C SER A 341 -15.77 73.20 29.52
N ASN A 342 -16.30 72.17 30.19
CA ASN A 342 -17.37 72.36 31.17
C ASN A 342 -16.90 73.09 32.44
N ASP A 343 -15.68 72.81 32.90
CA ASP A 343 -15.04 73.56 33.99
C ASP A 343 -14.82 75.03 33.63
N ASP A 344 -14.33 75.31 32.43
CA ASP A 344 -14.13 76.67 31.93
C ASP A 344 -15.47 77.42 31.78
N LEU A 345 -16.51 76.77 31.25
CA LEU A 345 -17.85 77.32 31.22
C LEU A 345 -18.40 77.62 32.62
N SER A 346 -18.18 76.72 33.58
CA SER A 346 -18.62 76.90 34.97
C SER A 346 -17.86 78.03 35.65
N ARG A 347 -16.56 78.18 35.39
CA ARG A 347 -15.74 79.31 35.86
C ARG A 347 -16.21 80.63 35.27
N LEU A 348 -16.47 80.69 33.97
CA LEU A 348 -17.01 81.87 33.30
C LEU A 348 -18.38 82.25 33.86
N ARG A 349 -19.30 81.28 33.99
CA ARG A 349 -20.61 81.49 34.63
C ARG A 349 -20.46 82.04 36.04
N GLY A 350 -19.59 81.44 36.86
CA GLY A 350 -19.32 81.89 38.22
C GLY A 350 -18.66 83.26 38.31
N GLN A 351 -17.82 83.64 37.33
CA GLN A 351 -17.23 84.98 37.24
C GLN A 351 -18.30 86.02 36.86
N VAL A 352 -19.08 85.76 35.81
CA VAL A 352 -20.17 86.64 35.36
C VAL A 352 -21.20 86.83 36.46
N LEU A 353 -21.63 85.76 37.14
CA LEU A 353 -22.58 85.84 38.25
C LEU A 353 -22.03 86.67 39.42
N ARG A 354 -20.74 86.56 39.75
CA ARG A 354 -20.12 87.37 40.81
C ARG A 354 -20.11 88.85 40.47
N VAL A 355 -19.72 89.20 39.24
CA VAL A 355 -19.72 90.59 38.77
C VAL A 355 -21.15 91.13 38.75
N LEU A 356 -22.11 90.40 38.18
CA LEU A 356 -23.51 90.83 38.16
C LEU A 356 -24.07 91.03 39.58
N THR A 357 -23.78 90.11 40.50
CA THR A 357 -24.23 90.24 41.91
C THR A 357 -23.59 91.46 42.60
N SER A 358 -22.29 91.69 42.41
CA SER A 358 -21.62 92.85 43.03
C SER A 358 -22.12 94.17 42.46
N GLU A 359 -22.33 94.25 41.16
CA GLU A 359 -22.85 95.46 40.52
C GLU A 359 -24.34 95.68 40.83
N LEU A 360 -25.14 94.61 41.01
CA LEU A 360 -26.54 94.70 41.41
C LEU A 360 -26.72 95.31 42.81
N LEU A 361 -25.82 94.99 43.76
CA LEU A 361 -25.82 95.63 45.08
C LEU A 361 -25.53 97.13 44.99
N ILE A 362 -24.57 97.53 44.15
CA ILE A 362 -24.25 98.95 43.91
C ILE A 362 -25.43 99.66 43.26
N LEU A 363 -26.11 99.03 42.30
CA LEU A 363 -27.34 99.57 41.68
C LEU A 363 -28.48 99.71 42.70
N GLN A 364 -28.60 98.78 43.65
CA GLN A 364 -29.58 98.85 44.73
C GLN A 364 -29.28 100.02 45.68
N ASP A 365 -28.00 100.25 46.02
CA ASP A 365 -27.57 101.41 46.80
C ASP A 365 -27.83 102.73 46.08
N VAL A 366 -27.66 102.75 44.75
CA VAL A 366 -28.00 103.90 43.90
C VAL A 366 -29.50 104.19 43.91
N LEU A 367 -30.35 103.17 43.80
CA LEU A 367 -31.81 103.32 43.91
C LEU A 367 -32.20 103.91 45.28
N ILE A 368 -31.66 103.36 46.37
CA ILE A 368 -31.89 103.88 47.73
C ILE A 368 -31.40 105.33 47.87
N ALA A 369 -30.32 105.72 47.21
CA ALA A 369 -29.79 107.09 47.25
C ALA A 369 -30.64 108.10 46.45
N LEU A 370 -31.34 107.62 45.41
CA LEU A 370 -32.27 108.41 44.61
C LEU A 370 -33.65 108.55 45.28
N ASP A 371 -34.08 107.57 46.08
CA ASP A 371 -35.35 107.58 46.81
C ASP A 371 -35.35 108.45 48.09
N ARG A 372 -34.20 109.03 48.48
CA ARG A 372 -34.08 109.92 49.66
C ARG A 372 -34.52 111.35 49.32
N ASP A 373 -35.17 112.04 50.27
CA ASP A 373 -35.50 113.47 50.17
C ASP A 373 -34.52 114.34 51.02
N PRO A 374 -33.70 115.23 50.43
CA PRO A 374 -33.52 115.48 49.00
C PRO A 374 -32.60 114.44 48.31
N PRO A 375 -32.83 114.14 47.02
CA PRO A 375 -32.13 113.07 46.30
C PRO A 375 -30.66 113.43 46.02
N LYS A 376 -29.77 112.46 46.25
CA LYS A 376 -28.31 112.64 46.07
C LYS A 376 -27.88 112.26 44.65
N VAL A 377 -28.34 113.05 43.67
CA VAL A 377 -28.15 112.79 42.22
C VAL A 377 -26.67 112.70 41.79
N ALA A 378 -25.79 113.53 42.36
CA ALA A 378 -24.37 113.52 42.02
C ALA A 378 -23.68 112.20 42.38
N VAL A 379 -24.01 111.65 43.56
CA VAL A 379 -23.47 110.40 44.08
C VAL A 379 -24.01 109.20 43.28
N ALA A 380 -25.30 109.22 42.94
CA ALA A 380 -25.93 108.22 42.08
C ALA A 380 -25.27 108.14 40.70
N ARG A 381 -24.96 109.29 40.08
CA ARG A 381 -24.33 109.34 38.75
C ARG A 381 -22.90 108.76 38.75
N GLU A 382 -22.12 109.02 39.80
CA GLU A 382 -20.76 108.51 39.94
C GLU A 382 -20.75 106.97 40.12
N TYR A 383 -21.61 106.44 41.00
CA TYR A 383 -21.76 105.01 41.17
C TYR A 383 -22.27 104.32 39.89
N LEU A 384 -23.25 104.90 39.19
CA LEU A 384 -23.76 104.37 37.91
C LEU A 384 -22.67 104.36 36.83
N GLY A 385 -21.85 105.43 36.75
CA GLY A 385 -20.71 105.50 35.85
C GLY A 385 -19.69 104.39 36.14
N SER A 386 -19.39 104.15 37.41
CA SER A 386 -18.48 103.08 37.83
C SER A 386 -18.98 101.67 37.47
N VAL A 387 -20.29 101.43 37.59
CA VAL A 387 -20.93 100.16 37.22
C VAL A 387 -20.84 99.93 35.71
N VAL A 388 -21.16 100.95 34.91
CA VAL A 388 -21.10 100.87 33.44
C VAL A 388 -19.67 100.62 32.95
N GLU A 389 -18.67 101.27 33.54
CA GLU A 389 -17.26 101.02 33.19
C GLU A 389 -16.81 99.60 33.52
N LYS A 390 -17.19 99.06 34.68
CA LYS A 390 -16.83 97.69 35.09
C LYS A 390 -17.52 96.64 34.23
N LEU A 391 -18.80 96.83 33.92
CA LEU A 391 -19.54 95.94 33.01
C LEU A 391 -18.96 95.99 31.59
N ASN A 392 -18.60 97.17 31.07
CA ASN A 392 -17.94 97.27 29.75
C ASN A 392 -16.56 96.60 29.73
N LYS A 393 -15.79 96.69 30.82
CA LYS A 393 -14.50 96.00 30.94
C LYS A 393 -14.66 94.48 30.93
N GLU A 394 -15.65 93.93 31.63
CA GLU A 394 -15.92 92.49 31.60
C GLU A 394 -16.52 92.02 30.26
N ILE A 395 -17.40 92.80 29.63
CA ILE A 395 -17.90 92.49 28.28
C ILE A 395 -16.78 92.45 27.25
N SER A 396 -15.82 93.39 27.33
CA SER A 396 -14.66 93.40 26.42
C SER A 396 -13.75 92.20 26.67
N ARG A 397 -13.51 91.84 27.94
CA ARG A 397 -12.75 90.64 28.32
C ARG A 397 -13.37 89.34 27.87
N ILE A 398 -14.70 89.25 27.80
CA ILE A 398 -15.43 88.08 27.30
C ILE A 398 -15.36 88.01 25.76
N LYS A 399 -15.25 89.14 25.05
CA LYS A 399 -15.14 89.18 23.59
C LYS A 399 -13.74 88.89 23.07
N ASP A 400 -12.71 89.22 23.85
CA ASP A 400 -11.30 89.01 23.48
C ASP A 400 -10.79 87.59 23.79
N ARG A 401 -11.62 86.76 24.41
CA ARG A 401 -11.38 85.33 24.66
C ARG A 401 -12.29 84.50 23.77
#